data_AF-H0EGI4-F1
#
_entry.id   AF-H0EGI4-F1
#
_cell.length_a   1.000
_cell.length_b   1.000
_cell.length_c   1.000
_cell.angle_alpha   90.00
_cell.angle_beta   90.00
_cell.angle_gamma   90.00
#
_symmetry.space_group_name_H-M   'P 1'
#
loop_
_entity.id
_entity.type
_entity.pdbx_description
1 polymer ?
#
loop_
_entity_poly.entity_id
_entity_poly.type
_entity_poly.pdbx_seq_one_letter_code
_entity_poly.pdbx_strand_id
1 'polypeptide(L)'
;MLQNWDIKGSDRVGFEVLIPNLLLSLEKHGVQFEFPARKELLLLSSKKIQKLKPGLASHRPNTLIHSLEAFTGNFDFDLVKHHRSPEGSMLGSPSSTAAYLMHTSSWDSQAEQYLVGVEKYYLSEKGSGGFPSAFPTSVFEIAWVLSILFEGNFNERTFTTHDLRYLKSALQATLQNGSGLTGFVYWEKVLRWRR
;
A
#
# COMPACT_ATOMS: atom_id res chain seq x y z
N MET A 1 22.84 10.32 3.27
CA MET A 1 23.48 9.51 2.21
C MET A 1 24.03 8.23 2.82
N LEU A 2 24.09 7.12 2.05
CA LEU A 2 24.42 5.76 2.54
C LEU A 2 25.71 5.66 3.36
N GLN A 3 26.72 6.47 3.04
CA GLN A 3 28.02 6.46 3.74
C GLN A 3 27.92 6.78 5.23
N ASN A 4 26.93 7.58 5.64
CA ASN A 4 26.73 7.99 7.02
C ASN A 4 25.38 7.51 7.54
N TRP A 5 24.88 6.38 7.03
CA TRP A 5 23.55 5.90 7.41
C TRP A 5 23.56 5.28 8.81
N ASP A 6 22.88 5.95 9.74
CA ASP A 6 22.53 5.39 11.03
C ASP A 6 21.29 4.47 10.91
N ILE A 7 21.53 3.16 10.93
CA ILE A 7 20.47 2.15 10.90
C ILE A 7 19.66 2.18 12.20
N LYS A 8 20.30 2.44 13.34
CA LYS A 8 19.67 2.33 14.67
C LYS A 8 18.76 3.51 14.95
N GLY A 9 19.13 4.70 14.46
CA GLY A 9 18.31 5.91 14.52
C GLY A 9 17.24 6.03 13.43
N SER A 10 17.14 5.06 12.50
CA SER A 10 16.18 5.11 11.40
C SER A 10 14.76 4.73 11.85
N ASP A 11 13.78 5.58 11.55
CA ASP A 11 12.36 5.41 11.89
C ASP A 11 11.49 4.96 10.69
N ARG A 12 12.11 4.78 9.52
CA ARG A 12 11.38 4.52 8.26
C ARG A 12 10.76 3.13 8.24
N VAL A 13 9.44 3.05 8.10
CA VAL A 13 8.74 1.76 8.08
C VAL A 13 9.27 0.85 6.96
N GLY A 14 9.63 -0.38 7.30
CA GLY A 14 9.95 -1.44 6.34
C GLY A 14 11.34 -1.34 5.68
N PHE A 15 12.16 -0.35 6.04
CA PHE A 15 13.47 -0.13 5.40
C PHE A 15 14.40 -1.34 5.51
N GLU A 16 14.31 -2.09 6.60
CA GLU A 16 15.19 -3.23 6.88
C GLU A 16 14.91 -4.43 5.99
N VAL A 17 13.81 -4.41 5.24
CA VAL A 17 13.45 -5.45 4.28
C VAL A 17 13.53 -4.89 2.86
N LEU A 18 12.94 -3.72 2.63
CA LEU A 18 12.86 -3.10 1.31
C LEU A 18 14.23 -2.70 0.75
N ILE A 19 15.03 -1.95 1.52
CA ILE A 19 16.32 -1.44 1.02
C ILE A 19 17.31 -2.58 0.74
N PRO A 20 17.48 -3.58 1.62
CA PRO A 20 18.26 -4.78 1.32
C PRO A 20 17.82 -5.49 0.05
N ASN A 21 16.51 -5.65 -0.16
CA ASN A 21 16.02 -6.30 -1.37
C ASN A 21 16.36 -5.50 -2.64
N LEU A 22 16.23 -4.17 -2.59
CA LEU A 22 16.64 -3.29 -3.70
C LEU A 22 18.14 -3.38 -3.98
N LEU A 23 18.98 -3.35 -2.94
CA LEU A 23 20.43 -3.49 -3.08
C LEU A 23 20.80 -4.83 -3.73
N LEU A 24 20.25 -5.94 -3.23
CA LEU A 24 20.49 -7.27 -3.78
C LEU A 24 19.94 -7.42 -5.21
N SER A 25 18.85 -6.73 -5.55
CA SER A 25 18.31 -6.71 -6.91
C SER A 25 19.21 -5.94 -7.88
N LEU A 26 19.75 -4.79 -7.44
CA LEU A 26 20.72 -4.01 -8.23
C LEU A 26 22.02 -4.78 -8.46
N GLU A 27 22.46 -5.57 -7.48
CA GLU A 27 23.65 -6.41 -7.61
C GLU A 27 23.53 -7.45 -8.74
N LYS A 28 22.32 -7.99 -8.99
CA LYS A 28 22.05 -8.89 -10.14
C LYS A 28 22.26 -8.20 -11.49
N HIS A 29 22.22 -6.87 -11.52
CA HIS A 29 22.49 -6.04 -12.69
C HIS A 29 23.89 -5.41 -12.67
N GLY A 30 24.79 -5.89 -11.81
CA GLY A 30 26.17 -5.41 -11.72
C GLY A 30 26.32 -4.07 -10.99
N VAL A 31 25.26 -3.56 -10.35
CA VAL A 31 25.30 -2.32 -9.58
C VAL A 31 25.40 -2.65 -8.11
N GLN A 32 26.56 -2.39 -7.51
CA GLN A 32 26.81 -2.68 -6.10
C GLN A 32 27.12 -1.39 -5.34
N PHE A 33 26.61 -1.29 -4.10
CA PHE A 33 26.91 -0.18 -3.20
C PHE A 33 27.64 -0.71 -1.99
N GLU A 34 28.82 -0.19 -1.73
CA GLU A 34 29.55 -0.46 -0.48
C GLU A 34 29.45 0.75 0.45
N PHE A 35 29.07 0.49 1.69
CA PHE A 35 28.92 1.49 2.74
C PHE A 35 29.08 0.84 4.12
N PRO A 36 29.54 1.59 5.15
CA PRO A 36 29.94 1.01 6.44
C PRO A 36 28.86 0.12 7.09
N ALA A 37 27.61 0.54 7.00
CA ALA A 37 26.49 -0.13 7.64
C ALA A 37 25.89 -1.31 6.83
N ARG A 38 26.42 -1.60 5.62
CA ARG A 38 25.81 -2.59 4.71
C ARG A 38 25.68 -3.99 5.31
N LYS A 39 26.76 -4.49 5.92
CA LYS A 39 26.77 -5.84 6.53
C LYS A 39 25.77 -5.94 7.68
N GLU A 40 25.69 -4.90 8.52
CA GLU A 40 24.71 -4.83 9.61
C GLU A 40 23.28 -4.82 9.05
N LEU A 41 23.03 -4.04 8.00
CA LEU A 41 21.74 -3.95 7.33
C LEU A 41 21.28 -5.32 6.77
N LEU A 42 22.15 -6.03 6.05
CA LEU A 42 21.81 -7.33 5.46
C LEU A 42 21.54 -8.39 6.54
N LEU A 43 22.30 -8.37 7.64
CA LEU A 43 22.06 -9.26 8.78
C LEU A 43 20.71 -8.97 9.45
N LEU A 44 20.38 -7.70 9.66
CA LEU A 44 19.08 -7.28 10.19
C LEU A 44 17.94 -7.73 9.27
N SER A 45 18.12 -7.58 7.97
CA SER A 45 17.16 -7.99 6.95
C SER A 45 16.85 -9.48 7.01
N SER A 46 17.90 -10.31 7.03
CA SER A 46 17.75 -11.78 7.09
C SER A 46 16.93 -12.20 8.31
N LYS A 47 17.21 -11.61 9.48
CA LYS A 47 16.46 -11.86 10.72
C LYS A 47 15.00 -11.41 10.61
N LYS A 48 14.73 -10.21 10.07
CA LYS A 48 13.37 -9.71 9.90
C LYS A 48 12.56 -10.55 8.91
N ILE A 49 13.13 -10.87 7.75
CA ILE A 49 12.47 -11.70 6.73
C ILE A 49 12.08 -13.06 7.32
N GLN A 50 12.99 -13.73 8.03
CA GLN A 50 12.70 -15.02 8.67
C GLN A 50 11.52 -14.94 9.64
N LYS A 51 11.41 -13.85 10.40
CA LYS A 51 10.30 -13.61 11.34
C LYS A 51 8.99 -13.26 10.64
N LEU A 52 9.02 -12.55 9.52
CA LEU A 52 7.84 -12.01 8.84
C LEU A 52 7.20 -13.01 7.86
N LYS A 53 8.01 -13.89 7.25
CA LYS A 53 7.55 -14.91 6.29
C LYS A 53 6.34 -15.74 6.74
N PRO A 54 6.30 -16.27 7.97
CA PRO A 54 5.13 -17.03 8.45
C PRO A 54 3.85 -16.19 8.46
N GLY A 55 3.95 -14.89 8.72
CA GLY A 55 2.82 -13.97 8.71
C GLY A 55 2.24 -13.78 7.31
N LEU A 56 3.10 -13.61 6.30
CA LEU A 56 2.72 -13.49 4.89
C LEU A 56 1.97 -14.72 4.39
N ALA A 57 2.47 -15.92 4.70
CA ALA A 57 1.84 -17.19 4.31
C ALA A 57 0.58 -17.52 5.13
N SER A 58 0.26 -16.73 6.16
CA SER A 58 -0.93 -16.98 6.97
C SER A 58 -2.21 -16.58 6.25
N HIS A 59 -3.33 -17.19 6.62
CA HIS A 59 -4.67 -16.79 6.16
C HIS A 59 -5.23 -15.60 6.95
N ARG A 60 -4.47 -15.04 7.90
CA ARG A 60 -4.92 -13.90 8.70
C ARG A 60 -4.58 -12.59 7.97
N PRO A 61 -5.49 -11.61 7.98
CA PRO A 61 -5.18 -10.27 7.49
C PRO A 61 -3.93 -9.72 8.17
N ASN A 62 -3.00 -9.20 7.37
CA ASN A 62 -1.77 -8.60 7.86
C ASN A 62 -1.33 -7.46 6.93
N THR A 63 -0.59 -6.51 7.49
CA THR A 63 -0.18 -5.30 6.76
C THR A 63 1.01 -5.52 5.82
N LEU A 64 1.68 -6.68 5.91
CA LEU A 64 2.82 -7.00 5.03
C LEU A 64 2.40 -7.13 3.57
N ILE A 65 1.11 -7.42 3.33
CA ILE A 65 0.49 -7.44 2.01
C ILE A 65 0.59 -6.09 1.28
N HIS A 66 0.75 -4.98 2.00
CA HIS A 66 0.95 -3.66 1.37
C HIS A 66 2.39 -3.43 0.86
N SER A 67 3.33 -4.35 1.15
CA SER A 67 4.75 -4.18 0.85
C SER A 67 5.40 -5.46 0.30
N LEU A 68 4.70 -6.19 -0.57
CA LEU A 68 5.20 -7.45 -1.11
C LEU A 68 6.47 -7.29 -1.97
N GLU A 69 6.69 -6.12 -2.57
CA GLU A 69 7.90 -5.77 -3.30
C GLU A 69 9.16 -5.90 -2.43
N ALA A 70 9.04 -5.83 -1.11
CA ALA A 70 10.14 -6.02 -0.19
C ALA A 70 10.59 -7.50 -0.06
N PHE A 71 9.79 -8.45 -0.56
CA PHE A 71 10.01 -9.89 -0.39
C PHE A 71 10.34 -10.64 -1.70
N THR A 72 10.54 -9.92 -2.81
CA THR A 72 10.87 -10.53 -4.10
C THR A 72 12.16 -11.37 -4.00
N GLY A 73 12.16 -12.52 -4.67
CA GLY A 73 13.25 -13.51 -4.61
C GLY A 73 13.42 -14.24 -3.26
N ASN A 74 12.65 -13.90 -2.24
CA ASN A 74 12.74 -14.50 -0.91
C ASN A 74 11.45 -15.18 -0.46
N PHE A 75 10.34 -15.05 -1.18
CA PHE A 75 9.03 -15.56 -0.79
C PHE A 75 8.28 -16.13 -1.99
N ASP A 76 7.40 -17.10 -1.76
CA ASP A 76 6.52 -17.67 -2.78
C ASP A 76 5.21 -16.87 -2.86
N PHE A 77 5.04 -16.12 -3.95
CA PHE A 77 3.93 -15.19 -4.12
C PHE A 77 2.59 -15.88 -4.42
N ASP A 78 2.60 -17.17 -4.76
CA ASP A 78 1.34 -17.93 -4.90
C ASP A 78 0.62 -18.04 -3.56
N LEU A 79 1.37 -18.04 -2.46
CA LEU A 79 0.85 -18.12 -1.08
C LEU A 79 0.15 -16.85 -0.60
N VAL A 80 0.11 -15.77 -1.39
CA VAL A 80 -0.59 -14.52 -0.99
C VAL A 80 -1.79 -14.21 -1.88
N LYS A 81 -2.08 -15.04 -2.89
CA LYS A 81 -3.21 -14.83 -3.81
C LYS A 81 -4.54 -14.66 -3.07
N HIS A 82 -4.75 -15.38 -1.96
CA HIS A 82 -5.98 -15.28 -1.16
C HIS A 82 -6.15 -13.95 -0.43
N HIS A 83 -5.08 -13.16 -0.29
CA HIS A 83 -5.14 -11.81 0.29
C HIS A 83 -5.51 -10.73 -0.73
N ARG A 84 -5.56 -11.06 -2.02
CA ARG A 84 -6.00 -10.10 -3.05
C ARG A 84 -7.42 -9.64 -2.74
N SER A 85 -7.60 -8.34 -2.71
CA SER A 85 -8.90 -7.75 -2.50
C SER A 85 -9.84 -7.98 -3.68
N PRO A 86 -11.17 -7.86 -3.50
CA PRO A 86 -12.15 -8.03 -4.59
C PRO A 86 -11.91 -7.11 -5.80
N GLU A 87 -11.32 -5.92 -5.60
CA GLU A 87 -10.98 -5.00 -6.69
C GLU A 87 -9.69 -5.36 -7.42
N GLY A 88 -8.85 -6.24 -6.86
CA GLY A 88 -7.60 -6.70 -7.46
C GLY A 88 -6.34 -6.28 -6.72
N SER A 89 -6.44 -5.37 -5.76
CA SER A 89 -5.26 -4.82 -5.09
C SER A 89 -4.67 -5.78 -4.05
N MET A 90 -3.37 -5.64 -3.82
CA MET A 90 -2.69 -6.16 -2.63
C MET A 90 -2.67 -5.06 -1.57
N LEU A 91 -3.72 -5.05 -0.74
CA LEU A 91 -3.97 -4.07 0.32
C LEU A 91 -3.88 -2.61 -0.17
N GLY A 92 -4.42 -2.31 -1.35
CA GLY A 92 -4.43 -0.97 -1.94
C GLY A 92 -3.06 -0.44 -2.35
N SER A 93 -2.01 -1.26 -2.40
CA SER A 93 -0.67 -0.82 -2.84
C SER A 93 -0.41 -1.16 -4.31
N PRO A 94 -0.21 -0.17 -5.20
CA PRO A 94 0.22 -0.45 -6.56
C PRO A 94 1.57 -1.17 -6.66
N SER A 95 2.57 -0.79 -5.86
CA SER A 95 3.89 -1.45 -5.87
C SER A 95 3.81 -2.91 -5.47
N SER A 96 3.05 -3.21 -4.41
CA SER A 96 2.83 -4.56 -3.93
C SER A 96 2.04 -5.40 -4.93
N THR A 97 1.03 -4.80 -5.57
CA THR A 97 0.22 -5.49 -6.60
C THR A 97 1.04 -5.81 -7.84
N ALA A 98 1.91 -4.90 -8.27
CA ALA A 98 2.84 -5.14 -9.36
C ALA A 98 3.85 -6.24 -9.00
N ALA A 99 4.43 -6.19 -7.80
CA ALA A 99 5.33 -7.25 -7.32
C ALA A 99 4.63 -8.61 -7.28
N TYR A 100 3.37 -8.66 -6.86
CA TYR A 100 2.54 -9.86 -6.91
C TYR A 100 2.40 -10.41 -8.33
N LEU A 101 1.95 -9.59 -9.28
CA LEU A 101 1.80 -10.01 -10.68
C LEU A 101 3.10 -10.49 -11.33
N MET A 102 4.22 -9.85 -11.00
CA MET A 102 5.53 -10.20 -11.57
C MET A 102 6.11 -11.52 -11.04
N HIS A 103 5.63 -12.02 -9.89
CA HIS A 103 6.24 -13.16 -9.20
C HIS A 103 5.27 -14.32 -8.89
N THR A 104 3.97 -14.16 -9.12
CA THR A 104 2.98 -15.26 -9.09
C THR A 104 3.21 -16.21 -10.27
N SER A 105 2.95 -17.50 -10.09
CA SER A 105 3.05 -18.50 -11.17
C SER A 105 1.90 -18.39 -12.18
N SER A 106 0.78 -17.79 -11.78
CA SER A 106 -0.41 -17.61 -12.59
C SER A 106 -0.82 -16.14 -12.59
N TRP A 107 -0.94 -15.57 -13.79
CA TRP A 107 -1.38 -14.19 -14.00
C TRP A 107 -2.79 -13.96 -13.41
N ASP A 108 -2.95 -12.91 -12.62
CA ASP A 108 -4.22 -12.52 -12.03
C ASP A 108 -4.79 -11.29 -12.75
N SER A 109 -5.75 -11.51 -13.64
CA SER A 109 -6.37 -10.44 -14.43
C SER A 109 -7.06 -9.38 -13.56
N GLN A 110 -7.49 -9.68 -12.33
CA GLN A 110 -8.09 -8.66 -11.46
C GLN A 110 -7.03 -7.74 -10.88
N ALA A 111 -5.86 -8.28 -10.50
CA ALA A 111 -4.74 -7.46 -10.06
C ALA A 111 -4.20 -6.55 -11.19
N GLU A 112 -4.16 -7.07 -12.42
CA GLU A 112 -3.82 -6.26 -13.60
C GLU A 112 -4.85 -5.13 -13.83
N GLN A 113 -6.14 -5.46 -13.80
CA GLN A 113 -7.22 -4.47 -13.95
C GLN A 113 -7.15 -3.38 -12.89
N TYR A 114 -6.77 -3.71 -11.65
CA TYR A 114 -6.53 -2.72 -10.61
C TYR A 114 -5.43 -1.73 -11.03
N LEU A 115 -4.26 -2.20 -11.46
CA LEU A 115 -3.15 -1.32 -11.88
C LEU A 115 -3.52 -0.44 -13.08
N VAL A 116 -4.15 -1.02 -14.09
CA VAL A 116 -4.66 -0.27 -15.26
C VAL A 116 -5.68 0.78 -14.83
N GLY A 117 -6.53 0.46 -13.85
CA GLY A 117 -7.49 1.41 -13.28
C GLY A 117 -6.80 2.59 -12.57
N VAL A 118 -5.75 2.32 -11.79
CA VAL A 118 -4.98 3.36 -11.10
C VAL A 118 -4.29 4.28 -12.12
N GLU A 119 -3.62 3.71 -13.11
CA GLU A 119 -2.95 4.49 -14.17
C GLU A 119 -3.95 5.38 -14.92
N LYS A 120 -5.07 4.81 -15.37
CA LYS A 120 -6.11 5.58 -16.09
C LYS A 120 -6.64 6.73 -15.25
N TYR A 121 -6.89 6.50 -13.96
CA TYR A 121 -7.37 7.53 -13.05
C TYR A 121 -6.36 8.67 -12.89
N TYR A 122 -5.08 8.36 -12.65
CA TYR A 122 -4.05 9.38 -12.50
C TYR A 122 -3.78 10.11 -13.82
N LEU A 123 -3.89 9.42 -14.95
CA LEU A 123 -3.74 10.04 -16.25
C LEU A 123 -4.88 11.03 -16.53
N SER A 124 -6.13 10.66 -16.23
CA SER A 124 -7.29 11.55 -16.46
C SER A 124 -7.36 12.71 -15.47
N GLU A 125 -7.14 12.46 -14.19
CA GLU A 125 -7.35 13.47 -13.13
C GLU A 125 -6.12 14.34 -12.86
N LYS A 126 -4.91 13.83 -13.12
CA LYS A 126 -3.64 14.49 -12.78
C LYS A 126 -2.74 14.73 -13.99
N GLY A 127 -3.10 14.24 -15.18
CA GLY A 127 -2.26 14.34 -16.37
C GLY A 127 -0.94 13.57 -16.25
N SER A 128 -0.90 12.53 -15.38
CA SER A 128 0.31 11.76 -15.09
C SER A 128 0.03 10.26 -15.11
N GLY A 129 0.89 9.46 -15.75
CA GLY A 129 0.84 7.99 -15.66
C GLY A 129 1.49 7.43 -14.38
N GLY A 130 1.76 8.28 -13.38
CA GLY A 130 2.36 7.87 -12.11
C GLY A 130 1.40 7.07 -11.23
N PHE A 131 1.96 6.32 -10.29
CA PHE A 131 1.21 5.56 -9.30
C PHE A 131 1.43 6.14 -7.90
N PRO A 132 0.40 6.22 -7.05
CA PRO A 132 0.55 6.57 -5.64
C PRO A 132 1.08 5.40 -4.82
N SER A 133 1.46 5.67 -3.57
CA SER A 133 1.82 4.61 -2.62
C SER A 133 0.62 3.75 -2.20
N ALA A 134 -0.57 4.36 -2.13
CA ALA A 134 -1.82 3.67 -1.81
C ALA A 134 -2.97 4.21 -2.69
N PHE A 135 -3.84 3.31 -3.16
CA PHE A 135 -5.04 3.68 -3.90
C PHE A 135 -6.16 2.64 -3.78
N PRO A 136 -7.42 3.08 -3.72
CA PRO A 136 -7.83 4.45 -3.36
C PRO A 136 -7.61 4.71 -1.86
N THR A 137 -7.80 5.95 -1.42
CA THR A 137 -7.61 6.41 -0.02
C THR A 137 -8.83 7.16 0.51
N SER A 138 -10.01 6.91 -0.06
CA SER A 138 -11.19 7.76 0.12
C SER A 138 -11.70 7.86 1.56
N VAL A 139 -11.71 6.79 2.36
CA VAL A 139 -12.14 6.90 3.77
C VAL A 139 -11.14 7.71 4.56
N PHE A 140 -9.86 7.45 4.34
CA PHE A 140 -8.79 8.16 5.03
C PHE A 140 -8.83 9.67 4.70
N GLU A 141 -8.97 10.01 3.43
CA GLU A 141 -9.11 11.39 2.98
C GLU A 141 -10.31 12.09 3.62
N ILE A 142 -11.49 11.46 3.59
CA ILE A 142 -12.68 12.08 4.17
C ILE A 142 -12.53 12.19 5.69
N ALA A 143 -12.07 11.15 6.37
CA ALA A 143 -11.89 11.15 7.81
C ALA A 143 -10.87 12.22 8.26
N TRP A 144 -9.72 12.31 7.60
CA TRP A 144 -8.71 13.33 7.86
C TRP A 144 -9.29 14.73 7.63
N VAL A 145 -9.90 14.98 6.47
CA VAL A 145 -10.44 16.30 6.15
C VAL A 145 -11.47 16.71 7.20
N LEU A 146 -12.41 15.83 7.55
CA LEU A 146 -13.41 16.13 8.57
C LEU A 146 -12.77 16.37 9.95
N SER A 147 -11.77 15.58 10.37
CA SER A 147 -11.14 15.77 11.68
C SER A 147 -10.44 17.12 11.79
N ILE A 148 -9.67 17.52 10.77
CA ILE A 148 -8.97 18.81 10.74
C ILE A 148 -9.96 19.98 10.73
N LEU A 149 -11.03 19.87 9.96
CA LEU A 149 -12.05 20.93 9.91
C LEU A 149 -12.73 21.10 11.28
N PHE A 150 -13.07 20.01 11.96
CA PHE A 150 -13.67 20.07 13.29
C PHE A 150 -12.69 20.59 14.35
N GLU A 151 -11.41 20.20 14.31
CA GLU A 151 -10.37 20.77 15.17
C GLU A 151 -10.20 22.28 14.97
N GLY A 152 -10.37 22.75 13.72
CA GLY A 152 -10.38 24.17 13.37
C GLY A 152 -11.66 24.93 13.75
N ASN A 153 -12.58 24.32 14.50
CA ASN A 153 -13.91 24.86 14.85
C ASN A 153 -14.84 25.14 13.65
N PHE A 154 -14.54 24.60 12.47
CA PHE A 154 -15.50 24.61 11.37
C PHE A 154 -16.61 23.62 11.72
N ASN A 155 -17.87 24.03 11.57
CA ASN A 155 -19.02 23.22 11.94
C ASN A 155 -20.08 23.24 10.84
N GLU A 156 -21.24 22.63 11.08
CA GLU A 156 -22.34 22.56 10.11
C GLU A 156 -22.82 23.94 9.61
N ARG A 157 -22.53 25.02 10.33
CA ARG A 157 -22.83 26.40 9.90
C ARG A 157 -21.78 26.97 8.94
N THR A 158 -20.57 26.42 8.92
CA THR A 158 -19.45 26.90 8.11
C THR A 158 -19.42 26.29 6.72
N PHE A 159 -19.93 25.06 6.57
CA PHE A 159 -20.03 24.38 5.28
C PHE A 159 -21.45 24.40 4.75
N THR A 160 -21.62 24.25 3.43
CA THR A 160 -22.95 23.93 2.92
C THR A 160 -23.39 22.60 3.54
N THR A 161 -24.64 22.53 3.99
CA THR A 161 -25.16 21.29 4.57
C THR A 161 -25.11 20.14 3.57
N HIS A 162 -25.01 20.41 2.26
CA HIS A 162 -24.92 19.37 1.23
C HIS A 162 -23.58 18.63 1.26
N ASP A 163 -22.45 19.34 1.29
CA ASP A 163 -21.11 18.74 1.20
C ASP A 163 -20.80 17.86 2.43
N LEU A 164 -21.10 18.36 3.63
CA LEU A 164 -20.93 17.59 4.86
C LEU A 164 -21.85 16.38 4.93
N ARG A 165 -23.11 16.50 4.47
CA ARG A 165 -24.02 15.36 4.41
C ARG A 165 -23.47 14.27 3.49
N TYR A 166 -22.92 14.64 2.34
CA TYR A 166 -22.31 13.69 1.43
C TYR A 166 -21.13 12.95 2.08
N LEU A 167 -20.18 13.68 2.67
CA LEU A 167 -19.01 13.09 3.34
C LEU A 167 -19.40 12.20 4.53
N LYS A 168 -20.35 12.65 5.34
CA LYS A 168 -20.90 11.88 6.46
C LYS A 168 -21.58 10.60 5.98
N SER A 169 -22.42 10.68 4.95
CA SER A 169 -23.10 9.52 4.38
C SER A 169 -22.09 8.50 3.84
N ALA A 170 -21.03 8.94 3.17
CA ALA A 170 -19.98 8.06 2.68
C ALA A 170 -19.26 7.31 3.81
N LEU A 171 -18.88 7.99 4.90
CA LEU A 171 -18.30 7.31 6.07
C LEU A 171 -19.30 6.36 6.73
N GLN A 172 -20.54 6.81 6.95
CA GLN A 172 -21.57 6.00 7.60
C GLN A 172 -21.83 4.71 6.83
N ALA A 173 -21.97 4.79 5.51
CA ALA A 173 -22.15 3.62 4.67
C ALA A 173 -20.93 2.69 4.72
N THR A 174 -19.70 3.23 4.79
CA THR A 174 -18.50 2.39 4.95
C THR A 174 -18.55 1.61 6.26
N LEU A 175 -18.82 2.29 7.36
CA LEU A 175 -18.84 1.70 8.71
C LEU A 175 -19.97 0.67 8.84
N GLN A 176 -21.16 0.95 8.29
CA GLN A 176 -22.28 0.01 8.30
C GLN A 176 -21.94 -1.27 7.52
N ASN A 177 -21.37 -1.13 6.32
CA ASN A 177 -20.97 -2.28 5.50
C ASN A 177 -19.84 -3.09 6.13
N GLY A 178 -18.97 -2.45 6.91
CA GLY A 178 -17.86 -3.10 7.61
C GLY A 178 -18.18 -3.55 9.04
N SER A 179 -19.46 -3.58 9.45
CA SER A 179 -19.87 -3.96 10.83
C SER A 179 -19.15 -3.15 11.92
N GLY A 180 -18.96 -1.85 11.68
CA GLY A 180 -18.26 -0.93 12.56
C GLY A 180 -16.75 -0.83 12.33
N LEU A 181 -16.18 -1.66 11.45
CA LEU A 181 -14.77 -1.57 11.02
C LEU A 181 -14.68 -0.89 9.65
N THR A 182 -13.59 -0.16 9.41
CA THR A 182 -13.29 0.38 8.08
C THR A 182 -11.80 0.28 7.79
N GLY A 183 -11.48 0.03 6.52
CA GLY A 183 -10.13 0.22 5.98
C GLY A 183 -9.95 1.63 5.42
N PHE A 184 -8.98 1.80 4.52
CA PHE A 184 -8.65 3.07 3.88
C PHE A 184 -9.68 3.56 2.85
N VAL A 185 -10.70 2.77 2.49
CA VAL A 185 -11.51 2.98 1.28
C VAL A 185 -13.02 2.82 1.50
N TYR A 186 -13.78 3.71 0.85
CA TYR A 186 -15.22 3.63 0.63
C TYR A 186 -15.52 3.16 -0.79
N TRP A 187 -16.30 2.07 -0.91
CA TRP A 187 -16.36 1.26 -2.12
C TRP A 187 -17.48 1.60 -3.12
N GLU A 188 -18.53 2.35 -2.72
CA GLU A 188 -19.65 2.69 -3.61
C GLU A 188 -19.24 3.55 -4.83
N LYS A 189 -18.16 4.33 -4.70
CA LYS A 189 -17.59 5.10 -5.83
C LYS A 189 -16.51 4.35 -6.61
N VAL A 190 -15.91 3.30 -6.05
CA VAL A 190 -14.89 2.52 -6.77
C VAL A 190 -15.52 1.75 -7.96
N LEU A 191 -16.79 1.37 -7.83
CA LEU A 191 -17.55 0.71 -8.89
C LEU A 191 -17.94 1.64 -10.06
N ARG A 192 -17.83 2.98 -9.92
CA ARG A 192 -18.04 3.90 -11.05
C ARG A 192 -16.85 3.95 -12.01
N TRP A 193 -15.65 3.55 -11.60
CA TRP A 193 -14.46 3.49 -12.48
C TRP A 193 -14.43 2.25 -13.37
N ARG A 194 -15.31 1.26 -13.12
CA ARG A 194 -15.43 0.03 -13.91
C ARG A 194 -16.36 0.16 -15.13
N ARG A 195 -16.92 1.36 -15.40
CA ARG A 195 -17.77 1.62 -16.57
C ARG A 195 -17.08 2.58 -17.53
#